data_AF-A0A495SNS5-F1
#
_entry.id   AF-A0A495SNS5-F1
#
_cell.length_a   1.000
_cell.length_b   1.000
_cell.length_c   1.000
_cell.angle_alpha   90.00
_cell.angle_beta   90.00
_cell.angle_gamma   90.00
#
_symmetry.space_group_name_H-M   'P 1'
#
loop_
_entity.id
_entity.type
_entity.pdbx_description
1 polymer ?
#
loop_
_entity_poly.entity_id
_entity_poly.type
_entity_poly.pdbx_seq_one_letter_code
_entity_poly.pdbx_strand_id
1 'polypeptide(L)'
;MNFFKKIFSSRKHTPHNESPASISGVYSTEYFDKRYTEQNIYEMSFDDSIKMIESYYIDNHISQKHTIINHPVNLDQIIHEGPGFHAYCQNFQMADSMVILNLAIVFSQYLIKNFDFILYKDSEPEYPLRGLTLKYNNNGGVLSLYPFEYSLKVLNNEATFQSLVERIESQIPMIPSSEDVLNNLKELRQNLKES
;
A
#
# COMPACT_ATOMS: atom_id res chain seq x y z
N MET A 1 -22.67 5.43 -13.42
CA MET A 1 -21.55 5.77 -14.32
C MET A 1 -20.30 5.83 -13.44
N ASN A 2 -19.46 4.78 -13.45
CA ASN A 2 -18.42 4.57 -12.43
C ASN A 2 -17.29 5.60 -12.57
N PHE A 3 -17.19 6.51 -11.60
CA PHE A 3 -16.07 7.42 -11.39
C PHE A 3 -14.70 6.72 -11.57
N PHE A 4 -14.62 5.44 -11.17
CA PHE A 4 -13.42 4.61 -11.22
C PHE A 4 -12.97 4.14 -12.60
N LYS A 5 -13.90 3.88 -13.53
CA LYS A 5 -13.51 3.53 -14.91
C LYS A 5 -12.76 4.67 -15.60
N LYS A 6 -12.99 5.92 -15.17
CA LYS A 6 -12.35 7.12 -15.73
C LYS A 6 -10.91 7.32 -15.23
N ILE A 7 -10.56 6.83 -14.04
CA ILE A 7 -9.23 7.02 -13.44
C ILE A 7 -8.20 6.04 -14.03
N PHE A 8 -8.61 4.82 -14.38
CA PHE A 8 -7.70 3.77 -14.87
C PHE A 8 -7.82 3.44 -16.36
N SER A 9 -8.64 4.17 -17.12
CA SER A 9 -8.81 3.96 -18.57
C SER A 9 -7.56 4.26 -19.44
N SER A 10 -6.39 4.53 -18.84
CA SER A 10 -5.13 4.71 -19.56
C SER A 10 -4.00 3.86 -18.97
N ARG A 11 -3.89 2.60 -19.42
CA ARG A 11 -2.67 1.97 -19.99
C ARG A 11 -2.86 0.45 -20.12
N LYS A 12 -2.48 -0.07 -21.29
CA LYS A 12 -2.49 -1.50 -21.60
C LYS A 12 -1.47 -2.23 -20.71
N HIS A 13 -1.87 -3.40 -20.20
CA HIS A 13 -1.04 -4.35 -19.48
C HIS A 13 0.20 -4.74 -20.29
N THR A 14 1.38 -4.64 -19.67
CA THR A 14 2.59 -5.38 -20.04
C THR A 14 2.80 -6.46 -18.95
N PRO A 15 3.10 -7.71 -19.30
CA PRO A 15 3.33 -8.76 -18.31
C PRO A 15 4.65 -8.50 -17.57
N HIS A 16 4.60 -8.61 -16.23
CA HIS A 16 5.72 -8.39 -15.33
C HIS A 16 6.60 -9.64 -15.31
N ASN A 17 7.80 -9.57 -15.89
CA ASN A 17 8.90 -10.44 -15.48
C ASN A 17 9.42 -9.94 -14.13
N GLU A 18 9.66 -10.85 -13.21
CA GLU A 18 10.23 -10.60 -11.88
C GLU A 18 11.73 -10.30 -12.02
N SER A 19 12.05 -9.04 -12.30
CA SER A 19 13.40 -8.50 -12.09
C SER A 19 13.54 -8.04 -10.63
N PRO A 20 14.74 -8.13 -10.03
CA PRO A 20 14.98 -7.55 -8.70
C PRO A 20 14.60 -6.06 -8.71
N ALA A 21 14.15 -5.55 -7.56
CA ALA A 21 13.69 -4.18 -7.41
C ALA A 21 14.69 -3.18 -8.02
N SER A 22 14.33 -2.61 -9.17
CA SER A 22 15.15 -1.61 -9.83
C SER A 22 15.11 -0.31 -9.02
N ILE A 23 16.28 0.25 -8.72
CA ILE A 23 16.39 1.55 -8.04
C ILE A 23 15.67 2.61 -8.88
N SER A 24 14.58 3.18 -8.35
CA SER A 24 13.76 4.17 -9.05
C SER A 24 14.36 5.57 -9.04
N GLY A 25 15.24 5.86 -8.08
CA GLY A 25 15.94 7.13 -7.98
C GLY A 25 16.83 7.22 -6.73
N VAL A 26 17.72 8.19 -6.72
CA VAL A 26 18.53 8.57 -5.55
C VAL A 26 18.17 10.02 -5.22
N TYR A 27 17.79 10.26 -3.97
CA TYR A 27 17.33 11.57 -3.49
C TYR A 27 18.10 11.97 -2.24
N SER A 28 18.23 13.27 -2.00
CA SER A 28 18.77 13.78 -0.75
C SER A 28 17.72 13.71 0.38
N THR A 29 18.19 13.63 1.62
CA THR A 29 17.32 13.75 2.80
C THR A 29 16.56 15.09 2.81
N GLU A 30 17.22 16.19 2.41
CA GLU A 30 16.57 17.50 2.31
C GLU A 30 15.40 17.50 1.31
N TYR A 31 15.54 16.81 0.18
CA TYR A 31 14.43 16.65 -0.77
C TYR A 31 13.30 15.83 -0.14
N PHE A 32 13.64 14.73 0.54
CA PHE A 32 12.68 13.87 1.20
C PHE A 32 11.85 14.63 2.24
N ASP A 33 12.51 15.36 3.15
CA ASP A 33 11.86 16.06 4.27
C ASP A 33 10.96 17.21 3.80
N LYS A 34 11.29 17.85 2.66
CA LYS A 34 10.43 18.87 2.05
C LYS A 34 9.15 18.29 1.45
N ARG A 35 9.23 17.07 0.90
CA ARG A 35 8.11 16.44 0.19
C ARG A 35 7.21 15.62 1.12
N TYR A 36 7.80 14.94 2.09
CA TYR A 36 7.10 13.96 2.92
C TYR A 36 6.99 14.44 4.36
N THR A 37 5.75 14.51 4.86
CA THR A 37 5.47 14.80 6.26
C THR A 37 4.93 13.54 6.92
N GLU A 38 5.59 13.06 7.95
CA GLU A 38 5.13 11.90 8.72
C GLU A 38 3.72 12.15 9.27
N GLN A 39 2.88 11.13 9.25
CA GLN A 39 1.51 11.17 9.72
C GLN A 39 1.32 10.09 10.76
N ASN A 40 0.65 10.43 11.86
CA ASN A 40 0.21 9.45 12.81
C ASN A 40 -1.04 8.75 12.28
N ILE A 41 -0.91 7.46 11.92
CA ILE A 41 -2.04 6.71 11.40
C ILE A 41 -3.19 6.62 12.41
N TYR A 42 -2.92 6.68 13.72
CA TYR A 42 -3.95 6.62 14.75
C TYR A 42 -4.75 7.92 14.87
N GLU A 43 -4.18 9.05 14.45
CA GLU A 43 -4.92 10.32 14.33
C GLU A 43 -5.78 10.35 13.07
N MET A 44 -5.40 9.58 12.05
CA MET A 44 -6.19 9.40 10.82
C MET A 44 -7.18 8.25 10.91
N SER A 45 -6.89 7.26 11.75
CA SER A 45 -7.73 6.13 12.03
C SER A 45 -8.91 6.61 12.84
N PHE A 46 -10.07 6.61 12.22
CA PHE A 46 -11.29 6.51 12.99
C PHE A 46 -11.20 5.18 13.75
N ASP A 47 -11.30 5.17 15.08
CA ASP A 47 -11.52 3.94 15.87
C ASP A 47 -12.67 3.10 15.28
N ASP A 48 -13.54 3.76 14.53
CA ASP A 48 -14.67 3.20 13.80
C ASP A 48 -14.26 2.40 12.55
N SER A 49 -13.02 2.51 12.06
CA SER A 49 -12.62 1.87 10.79
C SER A 49 -12.51 0.36 10.91
N ILE A 50 -11.80 -0.12 11.95
CA ILE A 50 -11.76 -1.55 12.29
C ILE A 50 -13.15 -2.03 12.70
N LYS A 51 -13.86 -1.26 13.53
CA LYS A 51 -15.22 -1.60 13.98
C LYS A 51 -16.20 -1.75 12.83
N MET A 52 -16.08 -0.97 11.76
CA MET A 52 -16.96 -1.10 10.60
C MET A 52 -16.75 -2.43 9.88
N ILE A 53 -15.51 -2.91 9.82
CA ILE A 53 -15.20 -4.24 9.29
C ILE A 53 -15.69 -5.33 10.25
N GLU A 54 -15.53 -5.14 11.56
CA GLU A 54 -16.10 -6.05 12.57
C GLU A 54 -17.63 -6.16 12.44
N SER A 55 -18.34 -5.03 12.32
CA SER A 55 -19.78 -4.98 12.10
C SER A 55 -20.18 -5.69 10.81
N TYR A 56 -19.41 -5.52 9.74
CA TYR A 56 -19.65 -6.25 8.50
C TYR A 56 -19.63 -7.77 8.73
N TYR A 57 -18.65 -8.29 9.47
CA TYR A 57 -18.60 -9.72 9.81
C TYR A 57 -19.82 -10.16 10.64
N ILE A 58 -20.19 -9.37 11.65
CA ILE A 58 -21.30 -9.67 12.56
C ILE A 58 -22.64 -9.69 11.80
N ASP A 59 -22.93 -8.61 11.08
CA ASP A 59 -24.21 -8.38 10.41
C ASP A 59 -24.46 -9.39 9.29
N ASN A 60 -23.40 -9.84 8.62
CA ASN A 60 -23.49 -10.81 7.54
C ASN A 60 -23.25 -12.26 8.00
N HIS A 61 -23.05 -12.47 9.32
CA HIS A 61 -22.78 -13.79 9.92
C HIS A 61 -21.58 -14.52 9.28
N ILE A 62 -20.55 -13.76 8.93
CA ILE A 62 -19.32 -14.29 8.31
C ILE A 62 -18.30 -14.56 9.42
N SER A 63 -17.72 -15.76 9.43
CA SER A 63 -16.62 -16.10 10.32
C SER A 63 -15.29 -15.58 9.74
N GLN A 64 -14.51 -14.88 10.56
CA GLN A 64 -13.19 -14.39 10.18
C GLN A 64 -12.23 -15.55 9.95
N LYS A 65 -11.38 -15.45 8.92
CA LYS A 65 -10.34 -16.44 8.64
C LYS A 65 -9.13 -16.30 9.57
N HIS A 66 -8.88 -15.10 10.08
CA HIS A 66 -7.83 -14.79 11.06
C HIS A 66 -8.40 -14.06 12.27
N THR A 67 -7.75 -14.20 13.42
CA THR A 67 -8.18 -13.55 14.68
C THR A 67 -8.01 -12.03 14.65
N ILE A 68 -7.07 -11.51 13.86
CA ILE A 68 -6.80 -10.07 13.75
C ILE A 68 -7.62 -9.52 12.57
N ILE A 69 -8.49 -8.54 12.84
CA ILE A 69 -9.42 -7.99 11.84
C ILE A 69 -8.71 -7.44 10.61
N ASN A 70 -7.65 -6.66 10.79
CA ASN A 70 -6.92 -6.03 9.70
C ASN A 70 -5.90 -6.96 9.01
N HIS A 71 -5.96 -8.27 9.28
CA HIS A 71 -5.16 -9.24 8.54
C HIS A 71 -5.52 -9.20 7.05
N PRO A 72 -4.55 -9.22 6.11
CA PRO A 72 -4.81 -9.12 4.67
C PRO A 72 -5.87 -10.10 4.15
N VAL A 73 -5.81 -11.37 4.57
CA VAL A 73 -6.83 -12.38 4.20
C VAL A 73 -8.24 -12.00 4.66
N ASN A 74 -8.39 -11.42 5.86
CA ASN A 74 -9.69 -10.93 6.33
C ASN A 74 -10.15 -9.72 5.51
N LEU A 75 -9.23 -8.80 5.20
CA LEU A 75 -9.54 -7.66 4.34
C LEU A 75 -9.93 -8.06 2.92
N ASP A 76 -9.34 -9.11 2.36
CA ASP A 76 -9.77 -9.67 1.08
C ASP A 76 -11.10 -10.41 1.19
N GLN A 77 -11.34 -11.09 2.32
CA GLN A 77 -12.59 -11.82 2.58
C GLN A 77 -13.82 -10.90 2.47
N ILE A 78 -13.77 -9.73 3.09
CA ILE A 78 -14.90 -8.78 3.10
C ILE A 78 -15.19 -8.20 1.71
N ILE A 79 -14.26 -8.28 0.76
CA ILE A 79 -14.49 -7.84 -0.62
C ILE A 79 -15.36 -8.84 -1.38
N HIS A 80 -15.18 -10.14 -1.10
CA HIS A 80 -15.71 -11.22 -1.94
C HIS A 80 -16.84 -12.02 -1.30
N GLU A 81 -16.93 -12.06 0.04
CA GLU A 81 -17.99 -12.77 0.74
C GLU A 81 -19.22 -11.86 0.96
N GLY A 82 -20.38 -12.45 1.28
CA GLY A 82 -21.62 -11.70 1.51
C GLY A 82 -22.01 -10.75 0.37
N PRO A 83 -22.61 -9.58 0.67
CA PRO A 83 -22.90 -8.55 -0.33
C PRO A 83 -21.63 -7.79 -0.79
N GLY A 84 -20.46 -8.07 -0.21
CA GLY A 84 -19.25 -7.25 -0.33
C GLY A 84 -19.27 -5.99 0.55
N PHE A 85 -18.11 -5.64 1.11
CA PHE A 85 -17.94 -4.53 2.04
C PHE A 85 -18.33 -3.18 1.43
N HIS A 86 -18.05 -2.98 0.14
CA HIS A 86 -18.42 -1.76 -0.55
C HIS A 86 -19.93 -1.55 -0.59
N ALA A 87 -20.71 -2.57 -0.98
CA ALA A 87 -22.16 -2.51 -0.99
C ALA A 87 -22.73 -2.33 0.43
N TYR A 88 -22.13 -3.00 1.42
CA TYR A 88 -22.49 -2.80 2.83
C TYR A 88 -22.31 -1.34 3.25
N CYS A 89 -21.16 -0.72 2.95
CA CYS A 89 -20.92 0.69 3.27
C CYS A 89 -21.86 1.64 2.52
N GLN A 90 -22.26 1.29 1.29
CA GLN A 90 -23.22 2.09 0.52
C GLN A 90 -24.61 2.15 1.18
N ASN A 91 -25.02 1.12 1.94
CA ASN A 91 -26.26 1.17 2.71
C ASN A 91 -26.24 2.25 3.80
N PHE A 92 -25.06 2.64 4.26
CA PHE A 92 -24.85 3.76 5.20
C PHE A 92 -24.56 5.09 4.49
N GLN A 93 -24.79 5.16 3.17
CA GLN A 93 -24.55 6.35 2.35
C GLN A 93 -23.09 6.83 2.36
N MET A 94 -22.14 5.94 2.64
CA MET A 94 -20.73 6.27 2.55
C MET A 94 -20.32 6.52 1.11
N ALA A 95 -19.61 7.64 0.88
CA ALA A 95 -18.99 7.92 -0.40
C ALA A 95 -17.90 6.89 -0.70
N ASP A 96 -17.75 6.51 -1.96
CA ASP A 96 -16.76 5.50 -2.38
C ASP A 96 -15.32 5.86 -1.95
N SER A 97 -14.97 7.15 -1.97
CA SER A 97 -13.66 7.64 -1.51
C SER A 97 -13.42 7.35 -0.03
N MET A 98 -14.47 7.38 0.80
CA MET A 98 -14.37 7.04 2.23
C MET A 98 -14.23 5.54 2.43
N VAL A 99 -14.90 4.71 1.62
CA VAL A 99 -14.73 3.24 1.67
C VAL A 99 -13.29 2.86 1.31
N ILE A 100 -12.73 3.47 0.25
CA ILE A 100 -11.34 3.25 -0.15
C ILE A 100 -10.38 3.72 0.94
N LEU A 101 -10.61 4.92 1.51
CA LEU A 101 -9.79 5.45 2.59
C LEU A 101 -9.82 4.54 3.82
N ASN A 102 -10.98 4.02 4.18
CA ASN A 102 -11.17 3.11 5.29
C ASN A 102 -10.32 1.84 5.12
N LEU A 103 -10.43 1.16 3.97
CA LEU A 103 -9.61 0.00 3.66
C LEU A 103 -8.12 0.33 3.64
N ALA A 104 -7.75 1.48 3.06
CA ALA A 104 -6.37 1.94 2.98
C ALA A 104 -5.77 2.15 4.38
N ILE A 105 -6.50 2.78 5.30
CA ILE A 105 -6.05 3.00 6.68
C ILE A 105 -5.94 1.66 7.41
N VAL A 106 -6.96 0.82 7.35
CA VAL A 106 -6.97 -0.46 8.08
C VAL A 106 -5.82 -1.36 7.61
N PHE A 107 -5.60 -1.46 6.30
CA PHE A 107 -4.48 -2.20 5.75
C PHE A 107 -3.13 -1.55 6.10
N SER A 108 -3.04 -0.22 6.09
CA SER A 108 -1.83 0.49 6.49
C SER A 108 -1.44 0.21 7.95
N GLN A 109 -2.41 0.09 8.86
CA GLN A 109 -2.14 -0.30 10.25
C GLN A 109 -1.49 -1.67 10.34
N TYR A 110 -1.91 -2.63 9.51
CA TYR A 110 -1.28 -3.94 9.44
C TYR A 110 0.18 -3.82 8.98
N LEU A 111 0.45 -3.03 7.93
CA LEU A 111 1.80 -2.86 7.41
C LEU A 111 2.74 -2.15 8.39
N ILE A 112 2.26 -1.10 9.05
CA ILE A 112 3.02 -0.37 10.07
C ILE A 112 3.38 -1.31 11.23
N LYS A 113 2.41 -2.10 11.71
CA LYS A 113 2.61 -2.97 12.88
C LYS A 113 3.52 -4.17 12.60
N ASN A 114 3.48 -4.73 11.40
CA ASN A 114 4.16 -6.00 11.10
C ASN A 114 5.45 -5.83 10.27
N PHE A 115 5.64 -4.69 9.62
CA PHE A 115 6.78 -4.46 8.72
C PHE A 115 7.46 -3.10 8.92
N ASP A 116 7.18 -2.40 10.03
CA ASP A 116 7.81 -1.12 10.39
C ASP A 116 7.71 -0.04 9.30
N PHE A 117 6.63 -0.06 8.50
CA PHE A 117 6.34 1.05 7.61
C PHE A 117 5.99 2.30 8.41
N ILE A 118 6.27 3.46 7.83
CA ILE A 118 5.86 4.77 8.35
C ILE A 118 4.95 5.44 7.32
N LEU A 119 3.85 6.03 7.80
CA LEU A 119 2.91 6.74 6.95
C LEU A 119 3.35 8.19 6.75
N TYR A 120 3.30 8.65 5.50
CA TYR A 120 3.62 10.01 5.11
C TYR A 120 2.50 10.62 4.26
N LYS A 121 2.31 11.92 4.43
CA LYS A 121 1.64 12.78 3.46
C LYS A 121 2.66 13.22 2.42
N ASP A 122 2.36 13.01 1.15
CA ASP A 122 3.14 13.50 0.01
C ASP A 122 2.58 14.85 -0.45
N SER A 123 3.39 15.92 -0.37
CA SER A 123 3.01 17.26 -0.83
C SER A 123 3.08 17.44 -2.35
N GLU A 124 3.81 16.56 -3.04
CA GLU A 124 4.02 16.58 -4.50
C GLU A 124 3.74 15.20 -5.12
N PRO A 125 2.52 14.65 -4.96
CA PRO A 125 2.21 13.31 -5.44
C PRO A 125 2.19 13.28 -6.98
N GLU A 126 2.85 12.29 -7.57
CA GLU A 126 2.88 12.09 -9.03
C GLU A 126 1.49 11.77 -9.60
N TYR A 127 0.61 11.19 -8.77
CA TYR A 127 -0.75 10.82 -9.13
C TYR A 127 -1.71 11.20 -7.99
N PRO A 128 -2.98 11.56 -8.29
CA PRO A 128 -3.93 12.05 -7.28
C PRO A 128 -4.18 11.10 -6.10
N LEU A 129 -4.05 9.79 -6.30
CA LEU A 129 -4.30 8.77 -5.28
C LEU A 129 -3.08 8.45 -4.40
N ARG A 130 -1.96 9.14 -4.61
CA ARG A 130 -0.69 8.90 -3.89
C ARG A 130 -0.37 9.94 -2.82
N GLY A 131 -1.34 10.80 -2.48
CA GLY A 131 -1.17 11.80 -1.41
C GLY A 131 -0.88 11.19 -0.04
N LEU A 132 -1.26 9.93 0.18
CA LEU A 132 -0.85 9.11 1.33
C LEU A 132 0.07 8.00 0.85
N THR A 133 1.25 7.91 1.45
CA THR A 133 2.30 6.97 1.07
C THR A 133 2.86 6.30 2.31
N LEU A 134 2.95 4.98 2.31
CA LEU A 134 3.71 4.23 3.31
C LEU A 134 5.14 4.05 2.81
N LYS A 135 6.11 4.23 3.70
CA LYS A 135 7.52 4.03 3.39
C LYS A 135 8.19 3.11 4.39
N TYR A 136 8.88 2.10 3.87
CA TYR A 136 9.81 1.27 4.63
C TYR A 136 11.24 1.73 4.32
N ASN A 137 12.08 1.85 5.35
CA ASN A 137 13.44 2.34 5.23
C ASN A 137 14.43 1.31 5.76
N ASN A 138 15.28 0.79 4.87
CA ASN A 138 16.44 -0.01 5.21
C ASN A 138 17.72 0.82 5.02
N ASN A 139 18.10 1.61 6.02
CA ASN A 139 19.35 2.40 6.03
C ASN A 139 19.58 3.20 4.73
N GLY A 140 18.54 3.88 4.26
CA GLY A 140 18.54 4.71 3.05
C GLY A 140 17.95 4.02 1.80
N GLY A 141 17.80 2.69 1.82
CA GLY A 141 16.98 1.98 0.83
C GLY A 141 15.50 2.13 1.17
N VAL A 142 14.73 2.85 0.33
CA VAL A 142 13.32 3.15 0.64
C VAL A 142 12.38 2.42 -0.32
N LEU A 143 11.49 1.59 0.24
CA LEU A 143 10.33 1.05 -0.47
C LEU A 143 9.12 1.95 -0.20
N SER A 144 8.41 2.35 -1.24
CA SER A 144 7.19 3.16 -1.14
C SER A 144 5.97 2.37 -1.58
N LEU A 145 4.88 2.46 -0.82
CA LEU A 145 3.58 1.86 -1.11
C LEU A 145 2.49 2.94 -1.06
N TYR A 146 1.48 2.81 -1.93
CA TYR A 146 0.39 3.78 -2.07
C TYR A 146 -0.92 3.14 -1.64
N PRO A 147 -1.25 3.14 -0.33
CA PRO A 147 -2.34 2.33 0.22
C PRO A 147 -3.72 2.69 -0.34
N PHE A 148 -3.98 3.96 -0.64
CA PHE A 148 -5.26 4.39 -1.24
C PHE A 148 -5.41 3.87 -2.67
N GLU A 149 -4.40 4.06 -3.51
CA GLU A 149 -4.37 3.52 -4.88
C GLU A 149 -4.52 1.99 -4.86
N TYR A 150 -3.82 1.30 -3.95
CA TYR A 150 -3.86 -0.15 -3.88
C TYR A 150 -5.22 -0.69 -3.41
N SER A 151 -5.82 -0.07 -2.40
CA SER A 151 -7.16 -0.46 -1.91
C SER A 151 -8.22 -0.31 -2.99
N LEU A 152 -8.08 0.68 -3.86
CA LEU A 152 -8.94 0.83 -5.02
C LEU A 152 -8.76 -0.29 -6.05
N LYS A 153 -7.52 -0.76 -6.29
CA LYS A 153 -7.28 -1.95 -7.14
C LYS A 153 -7.94 -3.19 -6.56
N VAL A 154 -7.85 -3.38 -5.24
CA VAL A 154 -8.49 -4.51 -4.55
C VAL A 154 -10.02 -4.45 -4.70
N LEU A 155 -10.64 -3.28 -4.47
CA LEU A 155 -12.08 -3.09 -4.67
C LEU A 155 -12.53 -3.35 -6.11
N ASN A 156 -11.66 -3.11 -7.10
CA ASN A 156 -11.92 -3.39 -8.50
C ASN A 156 -11.64 -4.85 -8.90
N ASN A 157 -11.28 -5.73 -7.96
CA ASN A 157 -10.86 -7.12 -8.20
C ASN A 157 -9.62 -7.24 -9.10
N GLU A 158 -8.74 -6.24 -9.09
CA GLU A 158 -7.49 -6.24 -9.87
C GLU A 158 -6.29 -6.77 -9.06
N ALA A 159 -6.44 -6.87 -7.74
CA ALA A 159 -5.41 -7.30 -6.80
C ALA A 159 -6.03 -7.79 -5.49
N THR A 160 -5.20 -8.37 -4.61
CA THR A 160 -5.58 -8.72 -3.22
C THR A 160 -4.55 -8.17 -2.25
N PHE A 161 -4.97 -7.80 -1.04
CA PHE A 161 -4.08 -7.38 0.03
C PHE A 161 -3.09 -8.48 0.39
N GLN A 162 -3.53 -9.74 0.41
CA GLN A 162 -2.67 -10.90 0.66
C GLN A 162 -1.53 -10.97 -0.36
N SER A 163 -1.81 -10.83 -1.66
CA SER A 163 -0.76 -10.86 -2.70
C SER A 163 0.25 -9.71 -2.59
N LEU A 164 -0.14 -8.58 -1.98
CA LEU A 164 0.80 -7.50 -1.69
C LEU A 164 1.69 -7.85 -0.51
N VAL A 165 1.11 -8.39 0.56
CA VAL A 165 1.87 -8.78 1.77
C VAL A 165 2.89 -9.86 1.44
N GLU A 166 2.51 -10.91 0.71
CA GLU A 166 3.45 -11.97 0.28
C GLU A 166 4.62 -11.41 -0.54
N ARG A 167 4.34 -10.43 -1.40
CA ARG A 167 5.38 -9.75 -2.18
C ARG A 167 6.28 -8.88 -1.31
N ILE A 168 5.72 -8.14 -0.36
CA ILE A 168 6.48 -7.34 0.61
C ILE A 168 7.41 -8.26 1.41
N GLU A 169 6.90 -9.39 1.92
CA GLU A 169 7.67 -10.38 2.66
C GLU A 169 8.84 -10.93 1.84
N SER A 170 8.62 -11.21 0.55
CA SER A 170 9.68 -11.67 -0.34
C SER A 170 10.71 -10.58 -0.69
N GLN A 171 10.31 -9.31 -0.71
CA GLN A 171 11.13 -8.21 -1.23
C GLN A 171 11.87 -7.44 -0.15
N ILE A 172 11.32 -7.28 1.06
CA ILE A 172 11.97 -6.53 2.15
C ILE A 172 13.41 -7.01 2.40
N PRO A 173 13.70 -8.33 2.48
CA PRO A 173 15.07 -8.83 2.69
C PRO A 173 16.02 -8.48 1.54
N MET A 174 15.49 -8.17 0.36
CA MET A 174 16.26 -7.86 -0.85
C MET A 174 16.47 -6.35 -1.07
N ILE A 175 15.90 -5.48 -0.22
CA ILE A 175 16.06 -4.03 -0.37
C ILE A 175 17.50 -3.66 0.02
N PRO A 176 18.32 -3.14 -0.91
CA PRO A 176 19.68 -2.75 -0.59
C PRO A 176 19.71 -1.50 0.29
N SER A 177 20.67 -1.44 1.21
CA SER A 177 20.97 -0.20 1.93
C SER A 177 21.65 0.82 1.01
N SER A 178 21.74 2.08 1.47
CA SER A 178 22.51 3.10 0.76
C SER A 178 23.99 2.73 0.58
N GLU A 179 24.57 1.97 1.51
CA GLU A 179 25.94 1.47 1.43
C GLU A 179 26.08 0.37 0.37
N ASP A 180 25.14 -0.57 0.32
CA ASP A 180 25.11 -1.63 -0.71
C ASP A 180 25.04 -1.02 -2.11
N VAL A 181 24.17 -0.03 -2.30
CA VAL A 181 24.05 0.71 -3.58
C VAL A 181 25.37 1.40 -3.92
N LEU A 182 26.02 2.06 -2.95
CA LEU A 182 27.29 2.74 -3.18
C LEU A 182 28.41 1.76 -3.55
N ASN A 183 28.46 0.60 -2.91
CA ASN A 183 29.46 -0.43 -3.19
C ASN A 183 29.25 -1.04 -4.59
N ASN A 184 28.01 -1.37 -4.94
CA ASN A 184 27.66 -1.86 -6.29
C ASN A 184 28.04 -0.85 -7.38
N LEU A 185 27.82 0.45 -7.16
CA LEU A 185 28.21 1.49 -8.11
C LEU A 185 29.74 1.62 -8.25
N LYS A 186 30.50 1.44 -7.18
CA LYS A 186 31.98 1.44 -7.22
C LYS A 186 32.52 0.26 -8.01
N GLU A 187 31.99 -0.94 -7.77
CA GLU A 187 32.38 -2.16 -8.50
C GLU A 187 32.07 -2.04 -9.99
N LEU A 188 30.88 -1.56 -10.34
CA LEU A 188 30.49 -1.37 -11.73
C LEU A 188 31.42 -0.37 -12.44
N ARG A 189 31.85 0.68 -11.75
CA ARG A 189 32.84 1.64 -12.25
C ARG A 189 34.24 1.02 -12.42
N GLN A 190 34.64 0.09 -11.56
CA GLN A 190 35.93 -0.60 -11.68
C GLN A 190 35.92 -1.53 -12.91
N ASN A 191 34.87 -2.33 -13.07
CA ASN A 191 34.73 -3.25 -14.21
C ASN A 191 34.71 -2.53 -15.57
N LEU A 192 34.11 -1.33 -15.62
CA LEU A 192 34.12 -0.48 -16.82
C LEU A 192 35.48 0.17 -17.12
N LYS A 193 36.39 0.25 -16.15
CA LYS A 193 37.76 0.76 -16.38
C LYS A 193 38.73 -0.34 -16.80
N GLU A 194 38.39 -1.60 -16.56
CA GLU A 194 39.20 -2.78 -16.87
C GLU A 194 38.77 -3.47 -18.20
N SER A 195 37.68 -3.01 -18.81
CA SER A 195 37.18 -3.44 -20.14
C SER A 195 37.56 -2.44 -21.23
#